data_AF-A0A7K8SEI4-F1
#
_entry.id   AF-A0A7K8SEI4-F1
#
_cell.length_a   1.000
_cell.length_b   1.000
_cell.length_c   1.000
_cell.angle_alpha   90.00
_cell.angle_beta   90.00
_cell.angle_gamma   90.00
#
_symmetry.space_group_name_H-M   'P 1'
#
loop_
_entity.id
_entity.type
_entity.pdbx_description
1 polymer ?
#
loop_
_entity_poly.entity_id
_entity_poly.type
_entity_poly.pdbx_seq_one_letter_code
_entity_poly.pdbx_strand_id
1 'polypeptide(L)'
;QLPISLPAGEKPHQCSICWRSFSLRDYLLKHMVTHTGVRAFQCGVCCKRFTQKSSLNVHMRTHRPERFQCRLCRRGFSHRTLLERHAATAHTGTPTG
;
A
#
# COMPACT_ATOMS: atom_id res chain seq x y z
N GLN A 1 24.22 22.94 -16.05
CA GLN A 1 24.04 21.48 -16.09
C GLN A 1 22.68 21.21 -16.72
N LEU A 2 22.64 20.57 -17.90
CA LEU A 2 21.37 20.17 -18.50
C LEU A 2 20.79 18.98 -17.71
N PRO A 3 19.47 18.95 -17.43
CA PRO A 3 18.85 17.75 -16.88
C PRO A 3 18.90 16.67 -17.95
N ILE A 4 19.54 15.54 -17.62
CA ILE A 4 19.50 14.33 -18.45
C ILE A 4 18.06 13.83 -18.42
N SER A 5 17.29 14.16 -19.44
CA SER A 5 15.97 13.58 -19.67
C SER A 5 16.18 12.14 -20.16
N LEU A 6 16.12 11.20 -19.23
CA LEU A 6 16.17 9.77 -19.55
C LEU A 6 14.92 9.37 -20.37
N PRO A 7 15.07 8.55 -21.42
CA PRO A 7 13.97 8.00 -22.20
C PRO A 7 12.82 7.43 -21.36
N ALA A 8 11.58 7.56 -21.87
CA ALA A 8 10.39 7.03 -21.21
C ALA A 8 10.50 5.51 -21.03
N GLY A 9 10.61 5.06 -19.77
CA GLY A 9 10.75 3.65 -19.41
C GLY A 9 12.09 3.28 -18.79
N GLU A 10 13.09 4.17 -18.82
CA GLU A 10 14.35 3.92 -18.14
C GLU A 10 14.18 3.84 -16.61
N LYS A 11 14.90 2.88 -16.03
CA LYS A 11 14.91 2.61 -14.59
C LYS A 11 16.34 2.67 -14.08
N PRO A 12 16.93 3.87 -13.97
CA PRO A 12 18.35 4.04 -13.67
C PRO A 12 18.73 3.64 -12.24
N HIS A 13 17.75 3.46 -11.35
CA HIS A 13 18.00 3.17 -9.95
C HIS A 13 17.87 1.67 -9.66
N GLN A 14 18.99 0.97 -9.59
CA GLN A 14 19.02 -0.48 -9.35
C GLN A 14 19.25 -0.82 -7.87
N CYS A 15 18.56 -1.85 -7.38
CA CYS A 15 18.82 -2.45 -6.08
C CYS A 15 20.11 -3.26 -6.11
N SER A 16 21.03 -3.01 -5.17
CA SER A 16 22.28 -3.77 -5.07
C SER A 16 22.13 -5.17 -4.49
N ILE A 17 20.96 -5.52 -3.92
CA ILE A 17 20.71 -6.82 -3.27
C ILE A 17 20.02 -7.79 -4.24
N CYS A 18 18.97 -7.33 -4.91
CA CYS A 18 18.17 -8.18 -5.82
C CYS A 18 18.17 -7.71 -7.28
N TRP A 19 18.97 -6.69 -7.62
CA TRP A 19 19.18 -6.19 -8.98
C TRP A 19 17.93 -5.64 -9.68
N ARG A 20 16.83 -5.46 -8.93
CA ARG A 20 15.60 -4.86 -9.44
C ARG A 20 15.77 -3.36 -9.68
N SER A 21 15.33 -2.89 -10.84
CA SER A 21 15.46 -1.49 -11.24
C SER A 21 14.17 -0.70 -11.02
N PHE A 22 14.33 0.58 -10.68
CA PHE A 22 13.27 1.54 -10.41
C PHE A 22 13.47 2.83 -11.19
N SER A 23 12.37 3.46 -11.61
CA SER A 23 12.38 4.73 -12.34
C SER A 23 12.74 5.93 -11.47
N LEU A 24 12.49 5.85 -10.16
CA LEU A 24 12.77 6.93 -9.20
C LEU A 24 13.60 6.42 -8.03
N ARG A 25 14.55 7.24 -7.57
CA ARG A 25 15.39 6.95 -6.40
C ARG A 25 14.56 6.68 -5.15
N ASP A 26 13.48 7.43 -4.95
CA ASP A 26 12.57 7.24 -3.81
C ASP A 26 11.91 5.86 -3.79
N TYR A 27 11.64 5.28 -4.96
CA TYR A 27 11.09 3.92 -5.04
C TYR A 27 12.14 2.87 -4.72
N LEU A 28 13.38 3.06 -5.17
CA LEU A 28 14.49 2.23 -4.74
C LEU A 28 14.67 2.30 -3.21
N LEU A 29 14.69 3.49 -2.62
CA LEU A 29 14.84 3.66 -1.17
C LEU A 29 13.70 2.98 -0.39
N LYS A 30 12.44 3.14 -0.82
CA LYS A 30 11.29 2.44 -0.22
C LYS A 30 11.42 0.91 -0.37
N HIS A 31 11.94 0.45 -1.50
CA HIS A 31 12.19 -0.97 -1.73
C HIS A 31 13.31 -1.51 -0.84
N MET A 32 14.40 -0.78 -0.58
CA MET A 32 15.48 -1.25 0.30
C MET A 32 14.99 -1.59 1.72
N VAL A 33 13.86 -1.00 2.16
CA VAL A 33 13.22 -1.36 3.42
C VAL A 33 12.70 -2.81 3.44
N THR A 34 12.42 -3.42 2.29
CA THR A 34 12.02 -4.84 2.20
C THR A 34 13.19 -5.78 2.48
N HIS A 35 14.43 -5.33 2.28
CA HIS A 35 15.63 -6.11 2.62
C HIS A 35 16.06 -5.89 4.07
N THR A 36 16.03 -4.64 4.54
CA THR A 36 16.52 -4.30 5.88
C THR A 36 15.49 -4.55 6.98
N GLY A 37 14.20 -4.63 6.63
CA GLY A 37 13.13 -4.81 7.60
C GLY A 37 12.92 -3.63 8.55
N VAL A 38 13.59 -2.49 8.32
CA VAL A 38 13.52 -1.32 9.21
C VAL A 38 12.10 -0.77 9.25
N ARG A 39 11.46 -0.86 10.41
CA ARG A 39 10.12 -0.32 10.65
C ARG A 39 10.20 1.01 11.39
N ALA A 40 10.50 2.08 10.66
CA ALA A 40 10.72 3.41 11.23
C ALA A 40 9.44 4.08 11.77
N PHE A 41 8.25 3.68 11.29
CA PHE A 41 7.01 4.37 11.59
C PHE A 41 6.19 3.60 12.63
N GLN A 42 6.02 4.15 13.82
CA GLN A 42 5.27 3.52 14.91
C GLN A 42 3.86 4.13 15.03
N CYS A 43 2.85 3.26 15.23
CA CYS A 43 1.52 3.67 15.61
C CYS A 43 1.50 4.17 17.05
N GLY A 44 1.05 5.40 17.27
CA GLY A 44 0.94 5.98 18.62
C GLY A 44 -0.16 5.38 19.49
N VAL A 45 -1.07 4.58 18.92
CA VAL A 45 -2.21 3.98 19.66
C VAL A 45 -1.91 2.56 20.12
N CYS A 46 -1.35 1.71 19.25
CA CYS A 46 -1.09 0.30 19.57
C CYS A 46 0.38 -0.11 19.42
N CYS A 47 1.30 0.85 19.25
CA CYS A 47 2.75 0.62 19.11
C CYS A 47 3.18 -0.25 17.91
N LYS A 48 2.26 -0.66 17.04
CA LYS A 48 2.58 -1.43 15.83
C LYS A 48 3.46 -0.62 14.88
N ARG A 49 4.50 -1.26 14.33
CA ARG A 49 5.51 -0.59 13.48
C ARG A 49 5.38 -0.95 12.00
N PHE A 50 5.62 0.04 11.14
CA PHE A 50 5.48 0.00 9.69
C PHE A 50 6.75 0.45 9.00
N THR A 51 7.00 -0.12 7.82
CA THR A 51 8.12 0.21 6.94
C THR A 51 7.90 1.52 6.17
N GLN A 52 6.65 1.93 5.99
CA GLN A 52 6.28 3.13 5.24
C GLN A 52 5.24 3.98 5.99
N LYS A 53 5.37 5.31 5.89
CA LYS A 53 4.42 6.28 6.47
C LYS A 53 3.00 6.13 5.90
N SER A 54 2.88 5.86 4.59
CA SER A 54 1.60 5.60 3.93
C SER A 54 0.87 4.40 4.55
N SER A 55 1.59 3.32 4.85
CA SER A 55 1.03 2.14 5.52
C SER A 55 0.58 2.45 6.95
N LEU A 56 1.35 3.23 7.71
CA LEU A 56 0.92 3.72 9.03
C LEU A 56 -0.37 4.55 8.92
N ASN A 57 -0.43 5.51 7.99
CA ASN A 57 -1.61 6.37 7.80
C ASN A 57 -2.87 5.56 7.46
N VAL A 58 -2.72 4.52 6.63
CA VAL A 58 -3.78 3.56 6.33
C VAL A 58 -4.20 2.81 7.60
N HIS A 59 -3.24 2.27 8.34
CA HIS A 59 -3.50 1.56 9.59
C HIS A 59 -4.22 2.43 10.63
N MET A 60 -3.92 3.73 10.72
CA MET A 60 -4.61 4.62 11.66
C MET A 60 -6.14 4.67 11.45
N ARG A 61 -6.65 4.27 10.29
CA ARG A 61 -8.10 4.15 10.06
C ARG A 61 -8.73 2.98 10.80
N THR A 62 -7.96 1.94 11.16
CA THR A 62 -8.46 0.80 11.94
C THR A 62 -8.70 1.15 13.41
N HIS A 63 -8.13 2.27 13.88
CA HIS A 63 -8.41 2.81 15.21
C HIS A 63 -9.66 3.70 15.26
N ARG A 64 -10.29 3.95 14.10
CA ARG A 64 -11.56 4.67 14.02
C ARG A 64 -12.71 3.68 13.81
N PRO A 65 -13.94 4.02 14.21
CA PRO A 65 -15.12 3.22 13.91
C PRO A 65 -15.22 2.92 12.41
N GLU A 66 -15.73 1.74 12.07
CA GLU A 66 -15.95 1.31 10.68
C GLU A 66 -16.86 2.30 9.97
N ARG A 67 -16.32 3.01 8.97
CA ARG A 67 -17.03 4.11 8.28
C ARG A 67 -17.78 3.64 7.05
N PHE A 68 -17.48 2.46 6.54
CA PHE A 68 -18.07 1.92 5.31
C PHE A 68 -18.93 0.74 5.68
N GLN A 69 -20.22 0.82 5.39
CA GLN A 69 -21.16 -0.24 5.70
C GLN A 69 -21.70 -0.86 4.42
N CYS A 70 -21.76 -2.19 4.35
CA CYS A 70 -22.44 -2.88 3.27
C CYS A 70 -23.93 -2.60 3.34
N ARG A 71 -24.52 -2.12 2.24
CA ARG A 71 -25.95 -1.81 2.18
C ARG A 71 -26.83 -3.07 2.21
N LEU A 72 -26.30 -4.21 1.78
CA LEU A 72 -27.04 -5.47 1.68
C LEU A 72 -27.08 -6.22 3.02
N CYS A 73 -25.96 -6.32 3.73
CA CYS A 73 -25.85 -7.11 4.97
C CYS A 73 -25.43 -6.32 6.21
N ARG A 74 -25.32 -4.99 6.11
CA ARG A 74 -24.94 -4.08 7.22
C ARG A 74 -23.57 -4.31 7.87
N ARG A 75 -22.74 -5.22 7.33
CA ARG A 75 -21.36 -5.42 7.80
C ARG A 75 -20.52 -4.17 7.58
N GLY A 76 -19.77 -3.77 8.60
CA GLY A 76 -18.87 -2.62 8.56
C GLY A 76 -17.47 -2.98 8.05
N PHE A 77 -16.78 -1.98 7.53
CA PHE A 77 -15.43 -2.04 7.00
C PHE A 77 -14.68 -0.75 7.30
N SER A 78 -13.38 -0.89 7.57
CA SER A 78 -12.47 0.24 7.76
C SER A 78 -12.09 0.95 6.44
N HIS A 79 -12.28 0.29 5.30
CA HIS A 79 -11.84 0.75 3.97
C HIS A 79 -12.90 0.46 2.89
N ARG A 80 -13.06 1.40 1.94
CA ARG A 80 -13.96 1.24 0.79
C ARG A 80 -13.61 0.04 -0.09
N THR A 81 -12.33 -0.19 -0.37
CA THR A 81 -11.88 -1.32 -1.21
C THR A 81 -12.20 -2.68 -0.57
N LEU A 82 -12.20 -2.77 0.77
CA LEU A 82 -12.59 -3.99 1.48
C LEU A 82 -14.10 -4.23 1.37
N LEU A 83 -14.90 -3.17 1.46
CA LEU A 83 -16.34 -3.23 1.24
C LEU A 83 -16.67 -3.64 -0.21
N GLU A 84 -16.02 -3.05 -1.20
CA GLU A 84 -16.21 -3.37 -2.62
C GLU A 84 -15.87 -4.84 -2.90
N ARG A 85 -14.70 -5.30 -2.42
CA ARG A 85 -14.33 -6.72 -2.51
C ARG A 85 -15.34 -7.62 -1.81
N HIS A 86 -15.76 -7.27 -0.60
CA HIS A 86 -16.79 -8.03 0.11
C HIS A 86 -18.09 -8.12 -0.69
N ALA A 87 -18.56 -7.00 -1.24
CA ALA A 87 -19.78 -6.99 -2.03
C ALA A 87 -19.64 -7.87 -3.29
N ALA A 88 -18.48 -7.78 -3.95
CA ALA A 88 -18.17 -8.58 -5.12
C ALA A 88 -18.12 -10.09 -4.82
N THR A 89 -17.57 -10.51 -3.67
CA THR A 89 -17.43 -11.94 -3.38
C THR A 89 -18.60 -12.55 -2.63
N ALA A 90 -19.34 -11.75 -1.86
CA ALA A 90 -20.40 -12.23 -0.98
C ALA A 90 -21.81 -12.01 -1.54
N HIS A 91 -22.00 -11.01 -2.40
CA HIS A 91 -23.33 -10.61 -2.88
C HIS A 91 -23.47 -10.61 -4.41
N THR A 92 -22.37 -10.62 -5.14
CA THR A 92 -22.41 -10.86 -6.59
C THR A 92 -21.89 -12.26 -6.87
N GLY A 93 -22.79 -13.22 -7.07
CA GLY A 93 -22.42 -14.46 -7.75
C GLY A 93 -22.02 -14.11 -9.17
N THR A 94 -20.74 -14.22 -9.53
CA THR A 94 -20.29 -14.04 -10.91
C THR A 94 -20.72 -15.24 -11.74
N PRO A 95 -21.50 -15.10 -12.83
CA PRO A 95 -21.32 -15.96 -13.98
C PRO A 95 -20.02 -15.48 -14.65
N THR A 96 -18.93 -16.21 -14.42
CA THR A 96 -17.71 -16.08 -15.22
C THR A 96 -18.05 -16.48 -16.65
N GLY A 97 -17.91 -15.53 -17.59
CA GLY A 97 -17.75 -15.83 -19.01
C GLY A 97 -16.33 -16.29 -19.30
#